data_AF-A0A1E7NC83-F1
#
_entry.id   AF-A0A1E7NC83-F1
#
_cell.length_a   1.000
_cell.length_b   1.000
_cell.length_c   1.000
_cell.angle_alpha   90.00
_cell.angle_beta   90.00
_cell.angle_gamma   90.00
#
_symmetry.space_group_name_H-M   'P 1'
#
loop_
_entity.id
_entity.type
_entity.pdbx_description
1 polymer ?
#
loop_
_entity_poly.entity_id
_entity_poly.type
_entity_poly.pdbx_seq_one_letter_code
_entity_poly.pdbx_strand_id
1 'polypeptide(L)'
;MSGTSDATAYVSATAALIRSKYPNLSAGQVINRMIKSATPPANGTVVPNNHYGYGTVSPAKALDPNPAVDNGPKDNPLAKRPESKGTPHIDEDSDATDQPSVAPEAASGSGGGSDDTGQVIAAVAAGAVVLGASVAAVVTARRRKRAAAAVPPYGGPGQ
;
A
#
# COMPACT_ATOMS: atom_id res chain seq x y z
N MET A 1 -14.22 13.01 -6.48
CA MET A 1 -12.87 12.50 -6.79
C MET A 1 -13.05 11.35 -7.73
N SER A 2 -12.87 11.62 -9.02
CA SER A 2 -13.12 10.66 -10.09
C SER A 2 -12.31 11.14 -11.28
N GLY A 3 -11.14 10.54 -11.47
CA GLY A 3 -10.21 10.88 -12.52
C GLY A 3 -9.05 9.87 -12.60
N THR A 4 -8.29 9.92 -13.69
CA THR A 4 -7.11 9.05 -13.90
C THR A 4 -6.01 9.28 -12.87
N SER A 5 -5.99 10.43 -12.19
CA SER A 5 -5.08 10.74 -11.09
C SER A 5 -5.27 9.79 -9.90
N ASP A 6 -6.53 9.55 -9.48
CA ASP A 6 -6.82 8.61 -8.39
C ASP A 6 -6.40 7.19 -8.78
N ALA A 7 -6.70 6.79 -10.02
CA ALA A 7 -6.26 5.49 -10.55
C ALA A 7 -4.73 5.36 -10.56
N THR A 8 -4.01 6.43 -10.95
CA THR A 8 -2.54 6.48 -10.93
C THR A 8 -2.00 6.27 -9.52
N ALA A 9 -2.62 6.89 -8.50
CA ALA A 9 -2.23 6.69 -7.11
C ALA A 9 -2.35 5.21 -6.68
N TYR A 10 -3.45 4.53 -7.04
CA TYR A 10 -3.62 3.09 -6.76
C TYR A 10 -2.60 2.20 -7.47
N VAL A 11 -2.30 2.50 -8.74
CA VAL A 11 -1.30 1.77 -9.53
C VAL A 11 0.10 1.95 -8.93
N SER A 12 0.47 3.18 -8.55
CA SER A 12 1.75 3.48 -7.89
C SER A 12 1.89 2.80 -6.53
N ALA A 13 0.83 2.83 -5.72
CA ALA A 13 0.80 2.10 -4.44
C ALA A 13 1.01 0.59 -4.66
N THR A 14 0.39 0.01 -5.70
CA THR A 14 0.57 -1.40 -6.04
C THR A 14 2.02 -1.70 -6.46
N ALA A 15 2.62 -0.85 -7.29
CA ALA A 15 4.02 -1.00 -7.68
C ALA A 15 4.97 -0.94 -6.46
N ALA A 16 4.69 -0.04 -5.52
CA ALA A 16 5.45 0.06 -4.27
C ALA A 16 5.32 -1.22 -3.42
N LEU A 17 4.12 -1.79 -3.30
CA LEU A 17 3.90 -3.07 -2.60
C LEU A 17 4.68 -4.22 -3.24
N ILE A 18 4.65 -4.32 -4.57
CA ILE A 18 5.43 -5.34 -5.30
C ILE A 18 6.91 -5.16 -5.01
N ARG A 19 7.43 -3.93 -5.09
CA ARG A 19 8.85 -3.65 -4.86
C ARG A 19 9.27 -3.90 -3.41
N SER A 20 8.36 -3.69 -2.44
CA SER A 20 8.59 -4.02 -1.04
C SER A 20 8.67 -5.54 -0.80
N LYS A 21 7.84 -6.34 -1.45
CA LYS A 21 7.84 -7.81 -1.31
C LYS A 21 8.94 -8.49 -2.14
N TYR A 22 9.26 -7.91 -3.30
CA TYR A 22 10.21 -8.44 -4.27
C TYR A 22 11.28 -7.40 -4.63
N PRO A 23 12.21 -7.08 -3.71
CA PRO A 23 13.14 -5.97 -3.86
C PRO A 23 14.15 -6.13 -5.00
N ASN A 24 14.38 -7.37 -5.45
CA ASN A 24 15.36 -7.69 -6.50
C ASN A 24 14.77 -7.64 -7.93
N LEU A 25 13.46 -7.40 -8.08
CA LEU A 25 12.85 -7.30 -9.40
C LEU A 25 13.26 -6.00 -10.09
N SER A 26 13.58 -6.11 -11.37
CA SER A 26 13.73 -4.95 -12.25
C SER A 26 12.41 -4.22 -12.47
N ALA A 27 12.45 -2.96 -12.91
CA ALA A 27 11.26 -2.20 -13.25
C ALA A 27 10.42 -2.89 -14.34
N GLY A 28 11.06 -3.48 -15.36
CA GLY A 28 10.36 -4.23 -16.40
C GLY A 28 9.63 -5.47 -15.86
N GLN A 29 10.23 -6.17 -14.89
CA GLN A 29 9.58 -7.30 -14.21
C GLN A 29 8.40 -6.84 -13.33
N VAL A 30 8.53 -5.72 -12.62
CA VAL A 30 7.40 -5.13 -11.86
C VAL A 30 6.23 -4.79 -12.79
N ILE A 31 6.51 -4.14 -13.92
CA ILE A 31 5.49 -3.81 -14.94
C ILE A 31 4.86 -5.09 -15.49
N ASN A 32 5.66 -6.09 -15.86
CA ASN A 32 5.17 -7.36 -16.40
C ASN A 32 4.29 -8.10 -15.38
N ARG A 33 4.64 -8.04 -14.09
CA ARG A 33 3.88 -8.63 -13.00
C ARG A 33 2.51 -7.97 -12.84
N MET A 34 2.45 -6.64 -12.93
CA MET A 34 1.19 -5.90 -12.92
C MET A 34 0.33 -6.22 -14.15
N ILE A 35 0.94 -6.35 -15.34
CA ILE A 35 0.25 -6.73 -16.58
C ILE A 35 -0.35 -8.14 -16.48
N LYS A 36 0.45 -9.13 -16.04
CA LYS A 36 0.03 -10.54 -15.99
C LYS A 36 -0.99 -10.82 -14.89
N SER A 37 -1.06 -9.98 -13.87
CA SER A 37 -2.03 -10.08 -12.77
C SER A 37 -3.28 -9.22 -12.98
N ALA A 38 -3.30 -8.38 -14.02
CA ALA A 38 -4.45 -7.55 -14.34
C ALA A 38 -5.69 -8.41 -14.59
N THR A 39 -6.83 -7.94 -14.09
CA THR A 39 -8.11 -8.63 -14.24
C THR A 39 -8.88 -8.01 -15.41
N PRO A 40 -9.32 -8.80 -16.40
CA PRO A 40 -10.12 -8.29 -17.51
C PRO A 40 -11.44 -7.71 -16.98
N PRO A 41 -12.02 -6.73 -17.70
CA PRO A 41 -13.27 -6.11 -17.28
C PRO A 41 -14.41 -7.15 -17.28
N ALA A 42 -15.32 -7.02 -16.31
CA ALA A 42 -16.44 -7.96 -16.12
C ALA A 42 -17.45 -7.96 -17.27
N ASN A 43 -17.44 -6.93 -18.12
CA ASN A 43 -18.29 -6.82 -19.30
C ASN A 43 -17.84 -7.70 -20.48
N GLY A 44 -16.80 -8.52 -20.31
CA GLY A 44 -16.31 -9.45 -21.33
C GLY A 44 -15.50 -8.80 -22.45
N THR A 45 -15.13 -7.52 -22.32
CA THR A 45 -14.28 -6.86 -23.32
C THR A 45 -12.94 -7.56 -23.42
N VAL A 46 -12.53 -7.90 -24.64
CA VAL A 46 -11.23 -8.53 -24.91
C VAL A 46 -10.09 -7.55 -24.60
N VAL A 47 -9.08 -8.02 -23.88
CA VAL A 47 -7.85 -7.29 -23.57
C VAL A 47 -6.64 -7.97 -24.25
N PRO A 48 -5.59 -7.23 -24.66
CA PRO A 48 -5.43 -5.79 -24.45
C PRO A 48 -6.24 -4.92 -25.44
N ASN A 49 -6.74 -3.77 -24.97
CA ASN A 49 -7.44 -2.78 -25.82
C ASN A 49 -7.13 -1.33 -25.39
N ASN A 50 -7.61 -0.34 -26.16
CA ASN A 50 -7.29 1.08 -25.93
C ASN A 50 -7.97 1.69 -24.69
N HIS A 51 -9.01 1.06 -24.14
CA HIS A 51 -9.77 1.58 -22.99
C HIS A 51 -9.29 0.98 -21.67
N TYR A 52 -9.03 -0.32 -21.64
CA TYR A 52 -8.64 -1.07 -20.44
C TYR A 52 -7.17 -1.45 -20.40
N GLY A 53 -6.39 -1.21 -21.46
CA GLY A 53 -5.06 -1.77 -21.57
C GLY A 53 -5.13 -3.28 -21.38
N TYR A 54 -4.38 -3.82 -20.42
CA TYR A 54 -4.38 -5.24 -20.07
C TYR A 54 -5.46 -5.64 -19.04
N GLY A 55 -6.27 -4.70 -18.58
CA GLY A 55 -7.28 -4.89 -17.54
C GLY A 55 -7.05 -4.00 -16.31
N THR A 56 -7.81 -4.26 -15.26
CA THR A 56 -7.72 -3.52 -14.00
C THR A 56 -6.62 -4.08 -13.11
N VAL A 57 -5.85 -3.21 -12.45
CA VAL A 57 -4.80 -3.63 -11.51
C VAL A 57 -5.38 -4.51 -10.39
N SER A 58 -4.69 -5.60 -10.05
CA SER A 58 -5.09 -6.49 -8.96
C SER A 58 -3.92 -6.66 -7.98
N PRO A 59 -3.86 -5.87 -6.89
CA PRO A 59 -2.74 -5.92 -5.95
C PRO A 59 -2.55 -7.30 -5.32
N ALA A 60 -3.64 -7.99 -4.97
CA ALA A 60 -3.59 -9.34 -4.41
C ALA A 60 -2.91 -10.33 -5.38
N LYS A 61 -3.40 -10.41 -6.63
CA LYS A 61 -2.80 -11.28 -7.66
C LYS A 61 -1.37 -10.86 -8.01
N ALA A 62 -1.08 -9.56 -7.97
CA ALA A 62 0.26 -9.05 -8.22
C ALA A 62 1.24 -9.44 -7.09
N LEU A 63 0.77 -9.73 -5.88
CA LEU A 63 1.60 -10.18 -4.77
C LEU A 63 1.74 -11.71 -4.70
N ASP A 64 0.99 -12.47 -5.51
CA ASP A 64 1.07 -13.94 -5.55
C ASP A 64 2.32 -14.42 -6.31
N PRO A 65 3.06 -15.44 -5.82
CA PRO A 65 4.28 -15.92 -6.48
C PRO A 65 4.10 -16.16 -7.99
N ASN A 66 5.00 -15.60 -8.81
CA ASN A 66 4.92 -15.72 -10.26
C ASN A 66 6.32 -15.98 -10.85
N PRO A 67 6.85 -17.21 -10.72
CA PRO A 67 8.22 -17.52 -11.13
C PRO A 67 8.47 -17.31 -12.63
N ALA A 68 7.43 -17.34 -13.47
CA ALA A 68 7.54 -17.07 -14.89
C ALA A 68 7.90 -15.60 -15.18
N VAL A 69 7.41 -14.67 -14.35
CA VAL A 69 7.77 -13.24 -14.45
C VAL A 69 9.05 -12.96 -13.68
N ASP A 70 9.18 -13.51 -12.48
CA ASP A 70 10.30 -13.21 -11.57
C ASP A 70 11.64 -13.69 -12.14
N ASN A 71 11.65 -14.79 -12.90
CA ASN A 71 12.83 -15.28 -13.64
C ASN A 71 12.82 -14.90 -15.13
N GLY A 72 11.83 -14.12 -15.57
CA GLY A 72 11.66 -13.70 -16.95
C GLY A 72 12.54 -12.51 -17.36
N PRO A 73 12.33 -11.97 -18.58
CA PRO A 73 13.06 -10.81 -19.07
C PRO A 73 12.96 -9.60 -18.13
N LYS A 74 14.07 -8.88 -17.97
CA LYS A 74 14.16 -7.67 -17.14
C LYS A 74 13.68 -6.40 -17.86
N ASP A 75 13.56 -6.46 -19.18
CA ASP A 75 13.16 -5.33 -20.00
C ASP A 75 11.68 -4.98 -19.83
N ASN A 76 11.33 -3.71 -20.04
CA ASN A 76 9.95 -3.26 -20.02
C ASN A 76 9.19 -3.84 -21.24
N PRO A 77 8.16 -4.69 -21.03
CA PRO A 77 7.41 -5.31 -22.13
C PRO A 77 6.61 -4.29 -22.97
N LEU A 78 6.43 -3.07 -22.47
CA LEU A 78 5.69 -2.00 -23.16
C LEU A 78 6.57 -1.09 -24.02
N ALA A 79 7.90 -1.19 -23.93
CA ALA A 79 8.81 -0.23 -24.58
C ALA A 79 8.76 -0.24 -26.12
N LYS A 80 8.32 -1.35 -26.71
CA LYS A 80 8.21 -1.52 -28.18
C LYS A 80 6.85 -1.10 -28.74
N ARG A 81 5.90 -0.75 -27.87
CA ARG A 81 4.55 -0.39 -28.29
C ARG A 81 4.53 0.99 -28.97
N PRO A 82 3.73 1.18 -30.03
CA PRO A 82 3.58 2.49 -30.69
C PRO A 82 3.15 3.60 -29.73
N GLU A 83 2.27 3.28 -28.78
CA GLU A 83 1.74 4.23 -27.81
C GLU A 83 2.81 4.72 -26.81
N SER A 84 3.88 3.94 -26.61
CA SER A 84 5.00 4.31 -25.74
C SER A 84 5.98 5.27 -26.40
N LYS A 85 5.79 5.61 -27.69
CA LYS A 85 6.71 6.49 -28.42
C LYS A 85 6.46 7.98 -28.20
N GLY A 86 5.36 8.35 -27.55
CA GLY A 86 4.98 9.73 -27.25
C GLY A 86 4.71 10.55 -28.51
N THR A 87 3.55 11.19 -28.57
CA THR A 87 3.41 12.44 -29.33
C THR A 87 3.89 13.56 -28.41
N PRO A 88 4.66 14.56 -28.89
CA PRO A 88 4.95 15.74 -28.08
C PRO A 88 3.62 16.35 -27.66
N HIS A 89 3.32 16.31 -26.36
CA HIS A 89 2.27 17.15 -25.79
C HIS A 89 2.87 18.55 -25.75
N ILE A 90 2.29 19.48 -26.51
CA ILE A 90 2.61 20.90 -26.38
C ILE A 90 1.95 21.30 -25.07
N ASP A 91 2.75 21.53 -24.04
CA ASP A 91 2.29 21.95 -22.73
C ASP A 91 1.71 23.37 -22.84
N GLU A 92 0.41 23.49 -23.04
CA GLU A 92 -0.31 24.70 -22.64
C GLU A 92 -0.63 24.55 -21.15
N ASP A 93 0.19 25.21 -20.34
CA ASP A 93 0.07 25.41 -18.88
C ASP A 93 0.03 24.14 -18.02
N SER A 94 1.16 23.45 -17.94
CA SER A 94 1.53 22.74 -16.70
C SER A 94 2.69 23.47 -16.06
N ASP A 95 2.38 24.54 -15.30
CA ASP A 95 3.28 25.03 -14.24
C ASP A 95 3.37 23.91 -13.19
N ALA A 96 4.23 22.94 -13.46
CA ALA A 96 4.74 22.04 -12.44
C ALA A 96 5.70 22.86 -11.59
N THR A 97 5.14 23.66 -10.67
CA THR A 97 5.92 24.22 -9.59
C THR A 97 6.64 23.06 -8.90
N ASP A 98 7.94 23.20 -8.74
CA ASP A 98 8.92 22.25 -8.20
C ASP A 98 8.56 21.84 -6.76
N GLN A 99 7.48 21.07 -6.59
CA GLN A 99 7.00 20.61 -5.30
C GLN A 99 7.60 19.22 -5.03
N PRO A 100 8.45 19.05 -3.99
CA PRO A 100 8.97 17.75 -3.64
C PRO A 100 7.80 16.82 -3.34
N SER A 101 7.81 15.63 -3.96
CA SER A 101 6.83 14.57 -3.71
C SER A 101 6.79 14.25 -2.22
N VAL A 102 5.78 14.77 -1.51
CA VAL A 102 5.53 14.43 -0.12
C VAL A 102 4.99 13.00 -0.08
N ALA A 103 5.67 12.14 0.69
CA ALA A 103 5.11 10.86 1.10
C ALA A 103 3.74 11.11 1.78
N PRO A 104 2.75 10.22 1.62
CA PRO A 104 1.38 10.51 2.06
C PRO A 104 1.36 10.75 3.56
N GLU A 105 0.99 11.98 3.94
CA GLU A 105 0.83 12.40 5.32
C GLU A 105 -0.51 11.85 5.86
N ALA A 106 -0.45 11.13 6.97
CA ALA A 106 -1.65 10.68 7.66
C ALA A 106 -2.35 11.90 8.29
N ALA A 107 -3.60 12.13 7.90
CA ALA A 107 -4.39 13.29 8.30
C ALA A 107 -4.33 13.56 9.81
N SER A 108 -3.92 14.77 10.19
CA SER A 108 -4.17 15.34 11.52
C SER A 108 -4.55 16.81 11.35
N GLY A 109 -5.68 17.16 11.97
CA GLY A 109 -6.39 18.42 11.75
C GLY A 109 -5.57 19.67 12.08
N SER A 110 -5.76 20.68 11.23
CA SER A 110 -5.28 22.05 11.45
C SER A 110 -6.02 22.69 12.63
N GLY A 111 -5.28 22.91 13.72
CA GLY A 111 -5.53 23.96 14.71
C GLY A 111 -4.28 24.85 14.69
N GLY A 112 -4.44 26.08 14.23
CA GLY A 112 -3.35 26.95 13.81
C GLY A 112 -2.49 27.53 14.93
N GLY A 113 -1.40 28.18 14.48
CA GLY A 113 -0.62 29.12 15.27
C GLY A 113 0.78 28.63 15.61
N SER A 114 1.73 29.03 14.77
CA SER A 114 3.09 29.51 15.09
C SER A 114 3.75 29.00 16.37
N ASP A 115 4.81 28.20 16.23
CA ASP A 115 6.20 28.64 16.42
C ASP A 115 7.10 27.39 16.54
N ASP A 116 7.92 27.25 15.50
CA ASP A 116 8.88 26.18 15.24
C ASP A 116 9.82 25.90 16.43
N THR A 117 10.26 24.65 16.52
CA THR A 117 11.45 24.16 17.28
C THR A 117 11.18 23.45 18.62
N GLY A 118 10.04 23.63 19.30
CA GLY A 118 9.79 22.98 20.61
C GLY A 118 9.17 21.56 20.58
N GLN A 119 8.42 21.22 19.52
CA GLN A 119 7.46 20.09 19.56
C GLN A 119 7.99 18.75 19.04
N VAL A 120 9.14 18.73 18.35
CA VAL A 120 9.64 17.50 17.71
C VAL A 120 10.11 16.46 18.74
N ILE A 121 10.59 16.91 19.92
CA ILE A 121 11.09 16.03 20.98
C ILE A 121 9.94 15.44 21.81
N ALA A 122 8.82 16.15 21.97
CA ALA A 122 7.67 15.68 22.74
C ALA A 122 6.85 14.61 22.00
N ALA A 123 6.79 14.65 20.67
CA ALA A 123 6.00 13.72 19.85
C ALA A 123 6.57 12.28 19.84
N VAL A 124 7.89 12.11 19.91
CA VAL A 124 8.54 10.79 19.93
C VAL A 124 8.32 10.07 21.27
N ALA A 125 8.28 10.81 22.38
CA ALA A 125 8.08 10.24 23.71
C ALA A 125 6.63 9.77 23.94
N ALA A 126 5.63 10.47 23.40
CA ALA A 126 4.22 10.11 23.58
C ALA A 126 3.80 8.86 22.78
N GLY A 127 4.34 8.67 21.57
CA GLY A 127 4.01 7.53 20.71
C GLY A 127 4.44 6.17 21.28
N ALA A 128 5.60 6.12 21.94
CA ALA A 128 6.09 4.90 22.60
C ALA A 128 5.21 4.49 23.81
N VAL A 129 4.66 5.47 24.54
CA VAL A 129 3.82 5.23 25.72
C VAL A 129 2.44 4.70 25.31
N VAL A 130 1.84 5.20 24.22
CA VAL A 130 0.51 4.75 23.76
C VAL A 130 0.56 3.35 23.14
N LEU A 131 1.61 3.03 22.38
CA LEU A 131 1.83 1.66 21.86
C LEU A 131 2.18 0.67 22.99
N GLY A 132 2.99 1.09 23.96
CA GLY A 132 3.29 0.27 25.15
C GLY A 132 2.05 -0.02 26.01
N ALA A 133 1.22 1.00 26.26
CA ALA A 133 0.02 0.88 27.09
C ALA A 133 -1.06 0.00 26.45
N SER A 134 -1.25 0.09 25.13
CA SER A 134 -2.23 -0.73 24.40
C SER A 134 -1.86 -2.22 24.39
N VAL A 135 -0.59 -2.56 24.17
CA VAL A 135 -0.10 -3.95 24.23
C VAL A 135 -0.19 -4.49 25.66
N ALA A 136 0.21 -3.70 26.67
CA ALA A 136 0.14 -4.10 28.07
C ALA A 136 -1.32 -4.33 28.54
N ALA A 137 -2.25 -3.47 28.13
CA ALA A 137 -3.67 -3.61 28.44
C ALA A 137 -4.29 -4.88 27.82
N VAL A 138 -3.98 -5.19 26.56
CA VAL A 138 -4.48 -6.40 25.88
C VAL A 138 -3.91 -7.67 26.50
N VAL A 139 -2.63 -7.68 26.86
CA VAL A 139 -1.98 -8.84 27.49
C VAL A 139 -2.52 -9.09 28.91
N THR A 140 -2.69 -8.03 29.72
CA THR A 140 -3.23 -8.15 31.08
C THR A 140 -4.71 -8.54 31.09
N ALA A 141 -5.53 -8.00 30.16
CA ALA A 141 -6.93 -8.39 30.01
C ALA A 141 -7.09 -9.86 29.58
N ARG A 142 -6.24 -10.35 28.67
CA ARG A 142 -6.24 -11.78 28.27
C ARG A 142 -5.79 -12.72 29.40
N ARG A 143 -4.83 -12.32 30.22
CA ARG A 143 -4.38 -13.11 31.39
C ARG A 143 -5.45 -13.17 32.49
N ARG A 144 -6.14 -12.07 32.78
CA ARG A 144 -7.25 -12.05 33.77
C ARG A 144 -8.44 -12.92 33.34
N LYS A 145 -8.79 -12.92 32.04
CA LYS A 145 -9.84 -13.81 31.52
C LYS A 145 -9.45 -15.30 31.59
N ARG A 146 -8.16 -15.64 31.47
CA ARG A 146 -7.66 -17.01 31.64
C ARG A 146 -7.57 -17.43 33.12
N ALA A 147 -7.29 -16.50 34.03
CA ALA A 147 -7.27 -16.77 35.47
C ALA A 147 -8.68 -16.91 36.07
N ALA A 148 -9.67 -16.15 35.56
CA ALA A 148 -11.07 -16.25 36.00
C ALA A 148 -11.78 -17.55 35.52
N ALA A 149 -11.22 -18.25 34.53
CA ALA A 149 -11.70 -19.55 34.07
C ALA A 149 -11.07 -20.74 34.83
N ALA A 150 -10.25 -20.47 35.86
CA ALA A 150 -9.50 -21.49 36.61
C ALA A 150 -9.89 -21.53 38.11
N VAL A 151 -11.13 -21.22 38.47
CA VAL A 151 -11.67 -21.51 39.80
C VAL A 151 -12.37 -22.88 39.75
N PRO A 152 -11.76 -23.96 40.25
CA PRO A 152 -12.47 -25.23 40.44
C PRO A 152 -13.45 -25.10 41.63
N PRO A 153 -14.65 -25.71 41.56
CA PRO A 153 -15.47 -25.90 42.76
C PRO A 153 -14.84 -27.02 43.60
N TYR A 154 -14.29 -26.67 44.75
CA TYR A 154 -13.98 -27.61 45.86
C TYR A 154 -14.85 -27.15 47.03
N GLY A 155 -15.76 -27.94 47.58
CA GLY A 155 -15.53 -29.28 48.14
C GLY A 155 -15.68 -29.13 49.65
N GLY A 156 -16.90 -29.32 50.16
CA GLY A 156 -17.22 -29.14 51.58
C GLY A 156 -16.64 -30.27 52.45
N PRO A 157 -16.26 -29.99 53.71
CA PRO A 157 -15.73 -31.02 54.59
C PRO A 157 -16.85 -31.93 55.11
N GLY A 158 -16.69 -33.23 54.91
CA GLY A 158 -17.38 -34.25 55.66
C GLY A 158 -16.84 -34.31 57.10
N GLN A 159 -17.75 -34.20 58.05
CA GLN A 159 -17.74 -34.80 59.38
C GLN A 159 -19.16 -35.31 59.61
#